data_AF-A0A9D6C405-F1
#
_entry.id   AF-A0A9D6C405-F1
#
_cell.length_a   1.000
_cell.length_b   1.000
_cell.length_c   1.000
_cell.angle_alpha   90.00
_cell.angle_beta   90.00
_cell.angle_gamma   90.00
#
_symmetry.space_group_name_H-M   'P 1'
#
loop_
_entity.id
_entity.type
_entity.pdbx_description
1 polymer ?
#
loop_
_entity_poly.entity_id
_entity_poly.type
_entity_poly.pdbx_seq_one_letter_code
_entity_poly.pdbx_strand_id
1 'polypeptide(L)'
;MKLHAALLATGLALAALPALAEGGPRPAEIDALIAAMTAAGCMVTDANQAAVLQAAGLTPDVAAGVVQVLEADGRAVQGEGHTLRLKTGSCS
;
A
#
# COMPACT_ATOMS: atom_id res chain seq x y z
N MET A 1 22.15 -53.05 -33.73
CA MET A 1 21.28 -52.86 -32.56
C MET A 1 21.96 -51.93 -31.57
N LYS A 2 21.45 -50.71 -31.38
CA LYS A 2 21.73 -49.84 -30.23
C LYS A 2 20.60 -48.81 -30.19
N LEU A 3 19.60 -49.09 -29.34
CA LEU A 3 18.51 -48.16 -29.04
C LEU A 3 19.10 -47.01 -28.22
N HIS A 4 19.04 -45.78 -28.74
CA HIS A 4 19.29 -44.60 -27.93
C HIS A 4 17.98 -44.21 -27.26
N ALA A 5 18.05 -44.26 -25.93
CA ALA A 5 16.98 -44.04 -25.00
C ALA A 5 16.39 -42.62 -25.13
N ALA A 6 15.08 -42.59 -24.96
CA ALA A 6 14.28 -41.41 -24.69
C ALA A 6 14.89 -40.54 -23.58
N LEU A 7 14.75 -39.21 -23.70
CA LEU A 7 14.38 -38.39 -22.56
C LEU A 7 13.82 -37.05 -23.02
N LEU A 8 12.51 -36.92 -22.82
CA LEU A 8 11.73 -35.70 -22.84
C LEU A 8 12.26 -34.74 -21.78
N ALA A 9 12.48 -33.48 -22.13
CA ALA A 9 12.59 -32.40 -21.16
C ALA A 9 11.89 -31.17 -21.73
N THR A 10 10.57 -31.21 -21.59
CA THR A 10 9.62 -30.10 -21.64
C THR A 10 10.23 -28.86 -21.00
N GLY A 11 10.45 -27.80 -21.79
CA GLY A 11 10.95 -26.53 -21.29
C GLY A 11 9.98 -25.98 -20.24
N LEU A 12 10.46 -25.86 -19.01
CA LEU A 12 9.75 -25.12 -17.97
C LEU A 12 9.68 -23.65 -18.40
N ALA A 13 8.48 -23.20 -18.75
CA ALA A 13 8.17 -21.79 -18.83
C ALA A 13 8.43 -21.17 -17.44
N LEU A 14 9.37 -20.23 -17.36
CA LEU A 14 9.48 -19.31 -16.24
C LEU A 14 8.15 -18.56 -16.15
N ALA A 15 7.25 -19.01 -15.28
CA ALA A 15 6.14 -18.19 -14.84
C ALA A 15 6.76 -17.01 -14.09
N ALA A 16 6.82 -15.85 -14.75
CA ALA A 16 7.07 -14.58 -14.10
C ALA A 16 5.97 -14.39 -13.05
N LEU A 17 6.24 -14.81 -11.82
CA LEU A 17 5.46 -14.41 -10.68
C LEU A 17 5.51 -12.87 -10.67
N PRO A 18 4.38 -12.17 -10.73
CA PRO A 18 4.40 -10.75 -10.46
C PRO A 18 4.89 -10.63 -9.03
N ALA A 19 6.08 -10.06 -8.87
CA ALA A 19 6.70 -9.80 -7.61
C ALA A 19 5.77 -8.91 -6.77
N LEU A 20 5.03 -9.52 -5.85
CA LEU A 20 4.33 -8.82 -4.76
C LEU A 20 5.28 -8.54 -3.58
N ALA A 21 6.61 -8.59 -3.80
CA ALA A 21 7.58 -8.67 -2.71
C ALA A 21 8.59 -7.52 -2.63
N GLU A 22 8.62 -6.59 -3.60
CA GLU A 22 9.60 -5.50 -3.58
C GLU A 22 8.92 -4.18 -3.96
N GLY A 23 8.78 -3.25 -3.01
CA GLY A 23 8.58 -1.84 -3.35
C GLY A 23 7.41 -1.10 -2.71
N GLY A 24 7.01 -1.42 -1.48
CA GLY A 24 6.16 -0.54 -0.66
C GLY A 24 4.86 -0.04 -1.33
N PRO A 25 4.25 1.03 -0.80
CA PRO A 25 3.08 1.65 -1.42
C PRO A 25 3.46 2.40 -2.70
N ARG A 26 2.57 2.34 -3.68
CA ARG A 26 2.69 3.08 -4.95
C ARG A 26 2.40 4.57 -4.70
N PRO A 27 3.00 5.50 -5.46
CA PRO A 27 2.71 6.93 -5.34
C PRO A 27 1.22 7.28 -5.41
N ALA A 28 0.47 6.62 -6.30
CA ALA A 28 -0.98 6.83 -6.43
C ALA A 28 -1.76 6.43 -5.16
N GLU A 29 -1.28 5.46 -4.39
CA GLU A 29 -1.91 5.04 -3.12
C GLU A 29 -1.63 6.07 -2.02
N ILE A 30 -0.43 6.65 -2.02
CA ILE A 30 -0.06 7.75 -1.12
C ILE A 30 -0.95 8.96 -1.39
N ASP A 31 -1.08 9.36 -2.66
CA ASP A 31 -1.92 10.49 -3.06
C ASP A 31 -3.40 10.25 -2.75
N ALA A 32 -3.90 9.03 -2.99
CA ALA A 32 -5.28 8.65 -2.68
C ALA A 32 -5.59 8.74 -1.18
N LEU A 33 -4.69 8.24 -0.31
CA LEU A 33 -4.90 8.33 1.12
C LEU A 33 -4.85 9.78 1.61
N ILE A 34 -3.91 10.59 1.12
CA ILE A 34 -3.84 12.01 1.48
C ILE A 34 -5.13 12.73 1.09
N ALA A 35 -5.61 12.53 -0.14
CA ALA A 35 -6.83 13.17 -0.61
C ALA A 35 -8.04 12.79 0.25
N ALA A 36 -8.18 11.50 0.60
CA ALA A 36 -9.25 11.02 1.47
C ALA A 36 -9.16 11.60 2.88
N MET A 37 -7.96 11.62 3.47
CA MET A 37 -7.73 12.23 4.79
C MET A 37 -8.03 13.73 4.78
N THR A 38 -7.61 14.47 3.74
CA THR A 38 -7.92 15.89 3.59
C THR A 38 -9.43 16.13 3.48
N ALA A 39 -10.14 15.32 2.70
CA ALA A 39 -11.60 15.39 2.60
C ALA A 39 -12.31 15.07 3.94
N ALA A 40 -11.69 14.25 4.78
CA ALA A 40 -12.17 13.91 6.11
C ALA A 40 -11.75 14.91 7.21
N GLY A 41 -11.15 16.05 6.86
CA GLY A 41 -10.74 17.08 7.82
C GLY A 41 -9.35 16.86 8.41
N CYS A 42 -8.44 16.26 7.64
CA CYS A 42 -7.02 16.07 7.96
C CYS A 42 -6.71 15.09 9.11
N MET A 43 -7.72 14.39 9.62
CA MET A 43 -7.57 13.41 10.70
C MET A 43 -8.27 12.09 10.39
N VAL A 44 -7.58 11.01 10.74
CA VAL A 44 -8.16 9.68 10.85
C VAL A 44 -8.29 9.35 12.33
N THR A 45 -9.44 8.79 12.70
CA THR A 45 -9.78 8.30 14.04
C THR A 45 -10.41 6.92 13.89
N ASP A 46 -10.55 6.18 14.99
CA ASP A 46 -11.25 4.89 14.99
C ASP A 46 -12.68 4.99 14.41
N ALA A 47 -13.34 6.14 14.57
CA ALA A 47 -14.71 6.35 14.11
C ALA A 47 -14.82 6.59 12.59
N ASN A 48 -13.78 7.12 11.93
CA ASN A 48 -13.83 7.47 10.50
C ASN A 48 -12.85 6.66 9.62
N GLN A 49 -11.98 5.84 10.21
CA GLN A 49 -10.95 5.09 9.49
C GLN A 49 -11.53 4.28 8.32
N ALA A 50 -12.59 3.50 8.57
CA ALA A 50 -13.19 2.68 7.52
C ALA A 50 -13.69 3.50 6.33
N ALA A 51 -14.29 4.67 6.59
CA ALA A 51 -14.80 5.56 5.55
C ALA A 51 -13.64 6.21 4.75
N VAL A 52 -12.56 6.61 5.44
CA VAL A 52 -11.36 7.18 4.79
C VAL A 52 -10.70 6.13 3.89
N LEU A 53 -10.54 4.90 4.36
CA LEU A 53 -9.96 3.81 3.58
C LEU A 53 -10.82 3.46 2.36
N GLN A 54 -12.15 3.41 2.55
CA GLN A 54 -13.08 3.21 1.44
C GLN A 54 -12.97 4.31 0.39
N ALA A 55 -12.89 5.58 0.82
CA ALA A 55 -12.74 6.72 -0.08
C ALA A 55 -11.40 6.72 -0.82
N ALA A 56 -10.33 6.27 -0.16
CA ALA A 56 -9.01 6.09 -0.78
C ALA A 56 -8.93 4.86 -1.71
N GLY A 57 -9.91 3.96 -1.65
CA GLY A 57 -9.88 2.69 -2.38
C GLY A 57 -8.78 1.75 -1.90
N LEU A 58 -8.36 1.86 -0.64
CA LEU A 58 -7.24 1.11 -0.07
C LEU A 58 -7.72 0.03 0.90
N THR A 59 -6.99 -1.09 0.92
CA THR A 59 -7.12 -2.08 1.99
C THR A 59 -6.37 -1.60 3.24
N PRO A 60 -6.69 -2.14 4.43
CA PRO A 60 -5.95 -1.81 5.66
C PRO A 60 -4.44 -2.06 5.55
N ASP A 61 -4.01 -3.16 4.92
CA ASP A 61 -2.60 -3.50 4.78
C ASP A 61 -1.84 -2.49 3.91
N VAL A 62 -2.41 -2.10 2.77
CA VAL A 62 -1.81 -1.08 1.90
C VAL A 62 -1.78 0.27 2.60
N ALA A 63 -2.87 0.64 3.26
CA ALA A 63 -2.94 1.89 4.01
C ALA A 63 -1.95 1.95 5.16
N ALA A 64 -1.72 0.86 5.89
CA ALA A 64 -0.69 0.80 6.93
C ALA A 64 0.71 1.08 6.35
N GLY A 65 1.02 0.53 5.17
CA GLY A 65 2.25 0.85 4.46
C GLY A 65 2.34 2.33 4.06
N VAL A 66 1.25 2.91 3.55
CA VAL A 66 1.20 4.35 3.21
C VAL A 66 1.40 5.21 4.44
N VAL A 67 0.75 4.89 5.56
CA VAL A 67 0.89 5.64 6.83
C VAL A 67 2.34 5.63 7.29
N GLN A 68 3.03 4.48 7.24
CA GLN A 68 4.46 4.41 7.60
C GLN A 68 5.32 5.33 6.73
N VAL A 69 5.07 5.38 5.41
CA VAL A 69 5.78 6.31 4.51
C VAL A 69 5.49 7.76 4.88
N LEU A 70 4.24 8.12 5.14
CA LEU A 70 3.87 9.48 5.53
C LEU A 70 4.49 9.90 6.86
N GLU A 71 4.53 9.02 7.85
CA GLU A 71 5.17 9.30 9.14
C GLU A 71 6.69 9.44 8.99
N ALA A 72 7.33 8.56 8.20
CA ALA A 72 8.76 8.62 7.92
C ALA A 72 9.17 9.91 7.18
N ASP A 73 8.32 10.39 6.28
CA ASP A 73 8.50 11.64 5.54
C ASP A 73 8.16 12.89 6.41
N GLY A 74 7.71 12.72 7.66
CA GLY A 74 7.23 13.81 8.52
C GLY A 74 5.92 14.45 8.06
N ARG A 75 5.21 13.78 7.14
CA ARG A 75 3.98 14.19 6.48
C ARG A 75 2.71 13.79 7.24
N ALA A 76 2.83 12.85 8.16
CA ALA A 76 1.78 12.52 9.12
C ALA A 76 2.37 12.40 10.53
N VAL A 77 1.50 12.49 11.54
CA VAL A 77 1.86 12.27 12.94
C VAL A 77 0.74 11.53 13.65
N GLN A 78 1.13 10.62 14.53
CA GLN A 78 0.23 10.01 15.49
C GLN A 78 -0.20 11.04 16.55
N GLY A 79 -1.51 11.20 16.74
CA GLY A 79 -2.10 12.03 17.78
C GLY A 79 -2.43 11.25 19.04
N GLU A 80 -3.25 11.82 19.92
CA GLU A 80 -3.78 11.12 21.10
C GLU A 80 -4.89 10.13 20.69
N GLY A 81 -4.96 8.99 21.37
CA GLY A 81 -5.75 7.85 20.88
C GLY A 81 -5.19 7.36 19.54
N HIS A 82 -5.79 6.35 18.91
CA HIS A 82 -5.33 5.85 17.60
C HIS A 82 -5.65 6.83 16.45
N THR A 83 -5.30 8.10 16.62
CA THR A 83 -5.54 9.17 15.67
C THR A 83 -4.30 9.41 14.84
N LEU A 84 -4.50 9.66 13.55
CA LEU A 84 -3.44 10.04 12.62
C LEU A 84 -3.80 11.39 12.01
N ARG A 85 -2.90 12.37 12.08
CA ARG A 85 -3.09 13.71 11.51
C ARG A 85 -2.11 13.95 10.38
N LEU A 86 -2.59 14.51 9.26
CA LEU A 86 -1.73 15.00 8.19
C LEU A 86 -1.06 16.32 8.55
N LYS A 87 0.18 16.49 8.10
CA LYS A 87 1.00 17.71 8.22
C LYS A 87 1.36 18.32 6.85
N THR A 88 0.59 18.01 5.81
CA THR A 88 0.93 18.38 4.43
C THR A 88 -0.20 19.12 3.75
N GLY A 89 0.17 19.92 2.73
CA GLY A 89 -0.81 20.63 1.91
C GLY A 89 -1.61 21.62 2.75
N SER A 90 -2.94 21.50 2.73
CA SER A 90 -3.85 22.32 3.51
C SER A 90 -4.04 21.85 4.97
N CYS A 91 -3.36 20.79 5.38
CA CYS A 91 -3.43 20.23 6.73
C CYS A 91 -2.22 20.69 7.56
N SER A 92 -2.47 21.36 8.69
CA SER A 92 -1.46 21.94 9.59
C SER A 92 -1.59 21.44 11.03
#